data_AF-A0A923ZY87-F1
#
_entry.id   AF-A0A923ZY87-F1
#
_cell.length_a   1.000
_cell.length_b   1.000
_cell.length_c   1.000
_cell.angle_alpha   90.00
_cell.angle_beta   90.00
_cell.angle_gamma   90.00
#
_symmetry.space_group_name_H-M   'P 1'
#
loop_
_entity.id
_entity.type
_entity.pdbx_description
1 polymer ?
#
loop_
_entity_poly.entity_id
_entity_poly.type
_entity_poly.pdbx_seq_one_letter_code
_entity_poly.pdbx_strand_id
1 'polypeptide(L)'
;MRVIYSIVFAFVTTISLAQYGSQMPGIDNMHPFYNGTTTPTNNPYAPRTTEQVQFENMQRQDFQNNAIIQQEMLRQTTKGAQEKELRNFLAEEKTKELANTPLWELPSFVQQEQPYYTALATLQAQLQGKQPLNIKQAYYAIEQAHGNTMLNAKQYNQHIHQSTTFIKRWMIENKLNPNNNKAVHYALQRFMFDTLSIGKTQLEFANVAPKQHLPFYYDYDDYKAENDVRSYHITKTLATGNGQCHTLPIIYLILAEALNAPCYLTYAPLHSFIKYPDAKGLLHNYEVTTHWQISDQWYKEHMDISTKAQYNKLYLAPLTKKQTIASALIDLACSYHTKYGVVSGDFITQCNNLALSYFPKEANAIGLLLRNQVTHTLLNRYVHSQGFSTQQQLEQNPTVQAMVTKLKAGNAQLQNLGYREPPIQAYEQMMQESKALHPEIPTGNNLQPRQLFIALTPIPNK
;
A
#
# COMPACT_ATOMS: atom_id res chain seq x y z
N MET A 1 -21.31 25.91 21.61
CA MET A 1 -19.84 26.01 21.56
C MET A 1 -19.31 25.77 20.14
N ARG A 2 -19.52 26.73 19.24
CA ARG A 2 -19.24 26.67 17.79
C ARG A 2 -18.05 27.55 17.33
N VAL A 3 -17.24 28.07 18.27
CA VAL A 3 -16.27 29.16 17.97
C VAL A 3 -14.80 28.69 17.96
N ILE A 4 -14.45 27.56 18.59
CA ILE A 4 -13.05 27.22 18.86
C ILE A 4 -12.41 26.36 17.73
N TYR A 5 -13.21 25.57 17.02
CA TYR A 5 -12.73 24.74 15.90
C TYR A 5 -12.33 25.55 14.65
N SER A 6 -12.93 26.72 14.43
CA SER A 6 -12.61 27.57 13.28
C SER A 6 -11.29 28.34 13.44
N ILE A 7 -10.86 28.60 14.68
CA ILE A 7 -9.70 29.46 14.95
C ILE A 7 -8.38 28.68 14.81
N VAL A 8 -8.29 27.46 15.36
CA VAL A 8 -7.09 26.61 15.24
C VAL A 8 -6.86 26.20 13.78
N PHE A 9 -7.92 25.87 13.04
CA PHE A 9 -7.83 25.52 11.62
C PHE A 9 -7.48 26.73 10.73
N ALA A 10 -8.05 27.92 10.98
CA ALA A 10 -7.68 29.16 10.28
C ALA A 10 -6.23 29.60 10.53
N PHE A 11 -5.70 29.35 11.74
CA PHE A 11 -4.31 29.65 12.09
C PHE A 11 -3.28 28.75 11.37
N VAL A 12 -3.69 27.54 10.97
CA VAL A 12 -2.85 26.57 10.27
C VAL A 12 -2.99 26.65 8.74
N THR A 13 -4.18 26.98 8.23
CA THR A 13 -4.48 26.98 6.77
C THR A 13 -4.05 28.25 6.02
N THR A 14 -3.76 29.36 6.71
CA THR A 14 -3.45 30.66 6.06
C THR A 14 -2.05 30.76 5.43
N ILE A 15 -1.21 29.71 5.45
CA ILE A 15 0.22 29.82 5.05
C ILE A 15 0.63 28.91 3.88
N SER A 16 -0.26 28.18 3.19
CA SER A 16 0.20 27.37 2.04
C SER A 16 -0.86 27.12 0.97
N LEU A 17 -0.87 27.98 -0.07
CA LEU A 17 -1.44 27.63 -1.37
C LEU A 17 -0.61 28.22 -2.51
N ALA A 18 0.17 27.37 -3.18
CA ALA A 18 0.65 27.62 -4.54
C ALA A 18 0.63 26.30 -5.35
N GLN A 19 -0.32 26.26 -6.29
CA GLN A 19 -0.39 25.60 -7.61
C GLN A 19 0.21 24.19 -7.86
N TYR A 20 -0.63 23.31 -8.45
CA TYR A 20 -0.55 22.74 -9.82
C TYR A 20 -1.31 21.41 -9.85
N GLY A 21 -2.25 21.24 -10.79
CA GLY A 21 -3.09 20.04 -10.92
C GLY A 21 -3.02 19.43 -12.33
N SER A 22 -3.10 18.10 -12.38
CA SER A 22 -3.20 17.28 -13.59
C SER A 22 -4.09 16.06 -13.29
N GLN A 23 -4.97 15.68 -14.22
CA GLN A 23 -5.77 14.43 -14.18
C GLN A 23 -5.98 13.84 -15.58
N MET A 24 -6.33 12.55 -15.58
CA MET A 24 -5.90 11.49 -16.50
C MET A 24 -6.76 11.27 -17.76
N PRO A 25 -6.23 10.59 -18.80
CA PRO A 25 -7.02 9.93 -19.84
C PRO A 25 -7.60 8.57 -19.38
N GLY A 26 -8.74 8.20 -19.94
CA GLY A 26 -9.40 6.91 -19.72
C GLY A 26 -8.65 5.71 -20.28
N ILE A 27 -8.86 4.56 -19.65
CA ILE A 27 -8.25 3.26 -19.96
C ILE A 27 -8.95 2.65 -21.18
N ASP A 28 -8.52 3.02 -22.39
CA ASP A 28 -8.96 2.36 -23.63
C ASP A 28 -7.83 1.59 -24.35
N ASN A 29 -6.63 1.53 -23.77
CA ASN A 29 -5.49 0.81 -24.36
C ASN A 29 -4.91 -0.22 -23.37
N MET A 30 -5.72 -1.20 -22.99
CA MET A 30 -5.25 -2.39 -22.28
C MET A 30 -5.53 -3.64 -23.10
N HIS A 31 -4.57 -3.98 -23.97
CA HIS A 31 -4.53 -5.31 -24.56
C HIS A 31 -3.54 -6.19 -23.81
N PRO A 32 -3.91 -7.42 -23.43
CA PRO A 32 -2.97 -8.38 -22.89
C PRO A 32 -1.97 -8.76 -23.98
N PHE A 33 -0.68 -8.42 -23.80
CA PHE A 33 0.38 -9.00 -24.62
C PHE A 33 0.61 -10.46 -24.19
N TYR A 34 -0.29 -11.35 -24.63
CA TYR A 34 -0.08 -12.78 -24.65
C TYR A 34 0.35 -13.18 -26.06
N ASN A 35 1.65 -13.38 -26.28
CA ASN A 35 2.16 -13.83 -27.57
C ASN A 35 2.04 -15.36 -27.68
N GLY A 36 1.09 -15.81 -28.49
CA GLY A 36 1.02 -17.16 -29.07
C GLY A 36 0.48 -17.07 -30.49
N THR A 37 1.38 -17.14 -31.49
CA THR A 37 1.24 -17.44 -32.95
C THR A 37 -0.16 -17.46 -33.57
N THR A 38 -0.50 -16.72 -34.65
CA THR A 38 0.01 -16.81 -36.04
C THR A 38 -0.27 -15.54 -36.88
N THR A 39 0.60 -15.20 -37.84
CA THR A 39 0.53 -14.10 -38.84
C THR A 39 -0.58 -14.27 -39.91
N PRO A 40 -1.01 -13.20 -40.63
CA PRO A 40 -0.29 -12.66 -41.81
C PRO A 40 -0.11 -11.12 -41.85
N THR A 41 1.12 -10.72 -42.13
CA THR A 41 1.66 -9.47 -42.75
C THR A 41 0.79 -8.20 -42.83
N ASN A 42 1.15 -7.17 -42.06
CA ASN A 42 0.92 -5.76 -42.40
C ASN A 42 2.22 -4.97 -42.22
N ASN A 43 2.60 -4.23 -43.28
CA ASN A 43 3.86 -3.49 -43.39
C ASN A 43 3.79 -2.16 -42.60
N PRO A 44 4.65 -1.90 -41.59
CA PRO A 44 4.58 -0.70 -40.74
C PRO A 44 5.16 0.59 -41.35
N TYR A 45 5.45 0.64 -42.66
CA TYR A 45 6.12 1.77 -43.31
C TYR A 45 5.31 2.47 -44.42
N ALA A 46 3.99 2.67 -44.23
CA ALA A 46 3.21 3.56 -45.10
C ALA A 46 3.16 5.00 -44.53
N PRO A 47 3.51 6.05 -45.29
CA PRO A 47 3.39 7.44 -44.84
C PRO A 47 1.93 7.87 -44.64
N ARG A 48 1.63 8.60 -43.56
CA ARG A 48 0.28 9.14 -43.24
C ARG A 48 0.00 10.44 -44.01
N THR A 49 -1.29 10.74 -44.27
CA THR A 49 -1.72 11.95 -45.00
C THR A 49 -1.92 13.16 -44.07
N THR A 50 -1.71 14.37 -44.61
CA THR A 50 -1.74 15.65 -43.86
C THR A 50 -3.10 15.97 -43.22
N GLU A 51 -4.20 15.53 -43.84
CA GLU A 51 -5.56 15.74 -43.33
C GLU A 51 -5.85 14.92 -42.06
N GLN A 52 -5.27 13.72 -41.93
CA GLN A 52 -5.40 12.90 -40.72
C GLN A 52 -4.70 13.56 -39.51
N VAL A 53 -3.58 14.23 -39.76
CA VAL A 53 -2.82 14.93 -38.71
C VAL A 53 -3.56 16.17 -38.22
N GLN A 54 -4.24 16.91 -39.12
CA GLN A 54 -4.97 18.12 -38.74
C GLN A 54 -6.26 17.82 -37.97
N PHE A 55 -6.99 16.77 -38.34
CA PHE A 55 -8.20 16.35 -37.61
C PHE A 55 -7.88 15.84 -36.19
N GLU A 56 -6.80 15.07 -36.03
CA GLU A 56 -6.31 14.65 -34.70
C GLU A 56 -5.88 15.83 -33.83
N ASN A 57 -5.24 16.85 -34.41
CA ASN A 57 -4.80 18.02 -33.65
C ASN A 57 -5.97 18.87 -33.16
N MET A 58 -7.03 18.99 -33.95
CA MET A 58 -8.25 19.70 -33.57
C MET A 58 -9.00 18.97 -32.45
N GLN A 59 -9.14 17.64 -32.55
CA GLN A 59 -9.72 16.81 -31.49
C GLN A 59 -8.92 16.87 -30.18
N ARG A 60 -7.58 16.91 -30.25
CA ARG A 60 -6.72 17.10 -29.07
C ARG A 60 -6.94 18.44 -28.39
N GLN A 61 -7.22 19.49 -29.15
CA GLN A 61 -7.35 20.85 -28.62
C GLN A 61 -8.72 21.07 -27.93
N ASP A 62 -9.79 20.51 -28.50
CA ASP A 62 -11.12 20.52 -27.86
C ASP A 62 -11.16 19.63 -26.62
N PHE A 63 -10.44 18.50 -26.63
CA PHE A 63 -10.25 17.65 -25.44
C PHE A 63 -9.51 18.38 -24.32
N GLN A 64 -8.46 19.15 -24.65
CA GLN A 64 -7.70 19.95 -23.67
C GLN A 64 -8.56 21.03 -23.01
N ASN A 65 -9.37 21.76 -23.78
CA ASN A 65 -10.19 22.85 -23.24
C ASN A 65 -11.31 22.36 -22.32
N ASN A 66 -11.97 21.25 -22.67
CA ASN A 66 -13.00 20.64 -21.80
C ASN A 66 -12.40 20.02 -20.54
N ALA A 67 -11.20 19.43 -20.62
CA ALA A 67 -10.49 18.87 -19.46
C ALA A 67 -10.10 19.97 -18.44
N ILE A 68 -9.78 21.18 -18.88
CA ILE A 68 -9.44 22.31 -18.00
C ILE A 68 -10.67 22.78 -17.19
N ILE A 69 -11.84 22.87 -17.82
CA ILE A 69 -13.08 23.31 -17.15
C ILE A 69 -13.57 22.26 -16.15
N GLN A 70 -13.49 20.97 -16.51
CA GLN A 70 -13.77 19.87 -15.58
C GLN A 70 -12.78 19.80 -14.42
N GLN A 71 -11.49 20.05 -14.67
CA GLN A 71 -10.47 20.11 -13.61
C GLN A 71 -10.75 21.21 -12.58
N GLU A 72 -11.20 22.39 -13.02
CA GLU A 72 -11.48 23.48 -12.08
C GLU A 72 -12.75 23.20 -11.24
N MET A 73 -13.76 22.55 -11.82
CA MET A 73 -14.93 22.09 -11.07
C MET A 73 -14.61 20.94 -10.10
N LEU A 74 -13.81 19.97 -10.52
CA LEU A 74 -13.30 18.87 -9.67
C LEU A 74 -12.44 19.42 -8.54
N ARG A 75 -11.63 20.44 -8.79
CA ARG A 75 -10.78 21.08 -7.77
C ARG A 75 -11.60 21.81 -6.70
N GLN A 76 -12.69 22.47 -7.09
CA GLN A 76 -13.61 23.13 -6.15
C GLN A 76 -14.43 22.12 -5.34
N THR A 77 -14.88 21.04 -5.97
CA THR A 77 -15.60 19.96 -5.28
C THR A 77 -14.71 19.09 -4.41
N THR A 78 -13.46 18.82 -4.81
CA THR A 78 -12.48 18.04 -4.03
C THR A 78 -12.02 18.80 -2.79
N LYS A 79 -11.85 20.13 -2.85
CA LYS A 79 -11.64 20.95 -1.65
C LYS A 79 -12.80 20.85 -0.67
N GLY A 80 -14.04 20.95 -1.16
CA GLY A 80 -15.24 20.79 -0.32
C GLY A 80 -15.42 19.37 0.23
N ALA A 81 -15.00 18.35 -0.53
CA ALA A 81 -15.05 16.94 -0.12
C ALA A 81 -13.94 16.59 0.89
N GLN A 82 -12.72 17.08 0.72
CA GLN A 82 -11.61 16.94 1.68
C GLN A 82 -11.93 17.66 3.00
N GLU A 83 -12.54 18.84 2.94
CA GLU A 83 -13.05 19.50 4.15
C GLU A 83 -14.17 18.72 4.82
N LYS A 84 -15.00 17.99 4.06
CA LYS A 84 -16.08 17.14 4.57
C LYS A 84 -15.55 15.82 5.15
N GLU A 85 -14.56 15.22 4.52
CA GLU A 85 -13.92 13.97 4.93
C GLU A 85 -13.03 14.20 6.15
N LEU A 86 -12.28 15.32 6.17
CA LEU A 86 -11.61 15.81 7.37
C LEU A 86 -12.63 16.12 8.48
N ARG A 87 -13.78 16.74 8.18
CA ARG A 87 -14.86 16.92 9.18
C ARG A 87 -15.43 15.60 9.69
N ASN A 88 -15.54 14.58 8.86
CA ASN A 88 -16.03 13.26 9.24
C ASN A 88 -14.98 12.52 10.09
N PHE A 89 -13.70 12.58 9.70
CA PHE A 89 -12.56 12.07 10.47
C PHE A 89 -12.44 12.77 11.84
N LEU A 90 -12.64 14.09 11.88
CA LEU A 90 -12.70 14.86 13.13
C LEU A 90 -13.96 14.57 13.96
N ALA A 91 -15.05 14.14 13.33
CA ALA A 91 -16.27 13.70 14.02
C ALA A 91 -16.11 12.27 14.61
N GLU A 92 -15.36 11.40 13.94
CA GLU A 92 -14.94 10.08 14.43
C GLU A 92 -13.92 10.17 15.58
N GLU A 93 -12.93 11.07 15.51
CA GLU A 93 -12.02 11.36 16.64
C GLU A 93 -12.82 11.82 17.88
N LYS A 94 -13.87 12.61 17.67
CA LYS A 94 -14.80 13.06 18.73
C LYS A 94 -15.55 11.92 19.43
N THR A 95 -15.73 10.79 18.75
CA THR A 95 -16.42 9.60 19.30
C THR A 95 -15.44 8.60 19.93
N LYS A 96 -14.16 8.64 19.56
CA LYS A 96 -13.08 7.84 20.19
C LYS A 96 -12.36 8.55 21.34
N GLU A 97 -12.50 9.86 21.54
CA GLU A 97 -12.00 10.58 22.72
C GLU A 97 -12.77 10.20 23.99
N LEU A 98 -12.47 9.00 24.51
CA LEU A 98 -12.76 8.63 25.88
C LEU A 98 -11.76 9.34 26.82
N ALA A 99 -12.30 10.39 27.45
CA ALA A 99 -11.93 11.00 28.72
C ALA A 99 -10.60 11.75 28.84
N ASN A 100 -10.68 12.95 29.44
CA ASN A 100 -9.59 13.72 30.06
C ASN A 100 -8.91 13.00 31.24
N THR A 101 -9.02 11.68 31.33
CA THR A 101 -8.36 10.81 32.30
C THR A 101 -7.28 10.06 31.54
N PRO A 102 -6.03 9.98 32.04
CA PRO A 102 -4.96 9.25 31.37
C PRO A 102 -5.21 7.73 31.50
N LEU A 103 -6.24 7.22 30.80
CA LEU A 103 -6.63 5.81 30.79
C LEU A 103 -5.47 4.90 30.36
N TRP A 104 -4.50 5.46 29.64
CA TRP A 104 -3.28 4.80 29.20
C TRP A 104 -2.22 4.60 30.27
N GLU A 105 -2.31 5.32 31.38
CA GLU A 105 -1.46 5.11 32.57
C GLU A 105 -2.00 3.96 33.44
N LEU A 106 -3.20 3.45 33.16
CA LEU A 106 -3.76 2.32 33.90
C LEU A 106 -2.95 1.04 33.60
N PRO A 107 -2.59 0.24 34.64
CA PRO A 107 -1.87 -1.02 34.44
C PRO A 107 -2.55 -1.98 33.45
N SER A 108 -3.88 -1.97 33.39
CA SER A 108 -4.67 -2.78 32.46
C SER A 108 -4.45 -2.37 31.00
N PHE A 109 -4.27 -1.07 30.71
CA PHE A 109 -3.98 -0.59 29.37
C PHE A 109 -2.53 -0.91 28.98
N VAL A 110 -1.57 -0.67 29.88
CA VAL A 110 -0.15 -1.03 29.67
C VAL A 110 0.01 -2.51 29.28
N GLN A 111 -0.73 -3.39 29.95
CA GLN A 111 -0.74 -4.82 29.60
C GLN A 111 -1.35 -5.09 28.21
N GLN A 112 -2.37 -4.34 27.79
CA GLN A 112 -3.02 -4.50 26.48
C GLN A 112 -2.15 -4.04 25.31
N GLU A 113 -1.30 -3.02 25.50
CA GLU A 113 -0.39 -2.52 24.45
C GLU A 113 0.96 -3.24 24.39
N GLN A 114 1.30 -4.06 25.40
CA GLN A 114 2.55 -4.82 25.45
C GLN A 114 2.86 -5.64 24.16
N PRO A 115 1.88 -6.25 23.46
CA PRO A 115 2.14 -6.91 22.17
C PRO A 115 2.72 -5.97 21.11
N TYR A 116 2.29 -4.70 21.07
CA TYR A 116 2.82 -3.68 20.15
C TYR A 116 4.27 -3.31 20.46
N TYR A 117 4.62 -3.13 21.74
CA TYR A 117 6.02 -2.91 22.14
C TYR A 117 6.91 -4.12 21.85
N THR A 118 6.36 -5.34 21.94
CA THR A 118 7.06 -6.57 21.57
C THR A 118 7.35 -6.62 20.07
N ALA A 119 6.37 -6.23 19.23
CA ALA A 119 6.56 -6.11 17.79
C ALA A 119 7.57 -5.01 17.43
N LEU A 120 7.47 -3.83 18.06
CA LEU A 120 8.44 -2.74 17.90
C LEU A 120 9.87 -3.22 18.22
N ALA A 121 10.08 -3.89 19.36
CA ALA A 121 11.38 -4.42 19.74
C ALA A 121 11.92 -5.43 18.70
N THR A 122 11.04 -6.28 18.15
CA THR A 122 11.39 -7.24 17.09
C THR A 122 11.86 -6.53 15.81
N LEU A 123 11.10 -5.56 15.31
CA LEU A 123 11.45 -4.81 14.10
C LEU A 123 12.70 -3.95 14.32
N GLN A 124 12.81 -3.30 15.49
CA GLN A 124 13.98 -2.52 15.87
C GLN A 124 15.25 -3.37 15.90
N ALA A 125 15.20 -4.59 16.46
CA ALA A 125 16.34 -5.49 16.49
C ALA A 125 16.82 -5.86 15.08
N GLN A 126 15.90 -6.07 14.13
CA GLN A 126 16.24 -6.32 12.73
C GLN A 126 16.89 -5.09 12.06
N LEU A 127 16.27 -3.91 12.23
CA LEU A 127 16.74 -2.66 11.62
C LEU A 127 18.14 -2.25 12.12
N GLN A 128 18.41 -2.45 13.41
CA GLN A 128 19.69 -2.18 14.06
C GLN A 128 20.74 -3.28 13.81
N GLY A 129 20.41 -4.34 13.08
CA GLY A 129 21.34 -5.44 12.77
C GLY A 129 21.61 -6.38 13.94
N LYS A 130 20.83 -6.32 15.02
CA LYS A 130 20.88 -7.28 16.15
C LYS A 130 20.24 -8.63 15.78
N GLN A 131 19.39 -8.64 14.76
CA GLN A 131 18.80 -9.83 14.15
C GLN A 131 18.86 -9.72 12.62
N PRO A 132 18.92 -10.85 11.89
CA PRO A 132 18.82 -10.83 10.43
C PRO A 132 17.50 -10.19 9.97
N LEU A 133 17.56 -9.43 8.88
CA LEU A 133 16.36 -8.89 8.24
C LEU A 133 15.47 -10.06 7.75
N ASN A 134 14.19 -10.03 8.08
CA ASN A 134 13.22 -11.08 7.81
C ASN A 134 11.83 -10.47 7.58
N ILE A 135 11.42 -10.36 6.31
CA ILE A 135 10.20 -9.66 5.91
C ILE A 135 8.96 -10.38 6.44
N LYS A 136 8.93 -11.71 6.32
CA LYS A 136 7.79 -12.50 6.78
C LYS A 136 7.57 -12.40 8.30
N GLN A 137 8.64 -12.28 9.09
CA GLN A 137 8.56 -12.11 10.53
C GLN A 137 8.12 -10.70 10.90
N ALA A 138 8.63 -9.67 10.20
CA ALA A 138 8.26 -8.29 10.46
C ALA A 138 6.75 -8.06 10.30
N TYR A 139 6.17 -8.48 9.17
CA TYR A 139 4.74 -8.32 8.93
C TYR A 139 3.86 -9.20 9.84
N TYR A 140 4.28 -10.44 10.13
CA TYR A 140 3.55 -11.27 11.08
C TYR A 140 3.53 -10.69 12.50
N ALA A 141 4.62 -10.05 12.95
CA ALA A 141 4.69 -9.44 14.27
C ALA A 141 3.68 -8.29 14.45
N ILE A 142 3.41 -7.53 13.39
CA ILE A 142 2.41 -6.45 13.39
C ILE A 142 1.02 -7.01 13.65
N GLU A 143 0.64 -8.04 12.89
CA GLU A 143 -0.69 -8.63 13.01
C GLU A 143 -0.88 -9.36 14.34
N GLN A 144 0.18 -9.98 14.86
CA GLN A 144 0.17 -10.56 16.21
C GLN A 144 -0.02 -9.48 17.28
N ALA A 145 0.63 -8.32 17.14
CA ALA A 145 0.44 -7.20 18.07
C ALA A 145 -1.00 -6.67 18.05
N HIS A 146 -1.60 -6.59 16.86
CA HIS A 146 -3.01 -6.26 16.72
C HIS A 146 -3.92 -7.31 17.37
N GLY A 147 -3.60 -8.59 17.18
CA GLY A 147 -4.39 -9.74 17.62
C GLY A 147 -5.31 -10.29 16.52
N ASN A 148 -5.96 -11.42 16.82
CA ASN A 148 -6.95 -12.06 15.93
C ASN A 148 -6.44 -12.44 14.53
N THR A 149 -5.18 -12.83 14.40
CA THR A 149 -4.64 -13.33 13.13
C THR A 149 -5.40 -14.54 12.61
N MET A 150 -5.64 -14.57 11.30
CA MET A 150 -6.38 -15.69 10.68
C MET A 150 -5.56 -16.99 10.64
N LEU A 151 -4.23 -16.86 10.60
CA LEU A 151 -3.28 -17.97 10.72
C LEU A 151 -2.38 -17.75 11.92
N ASN A 152 -2.20 -18.78 12.75
CA ASN A 152 -1.15 -18.76 13.77
C ASN A 152 0.24 -18.95 13.13
N ALA A 153 1.31 -18.79 13.92
CA ALA A 153 2.68 -18.77 13.42
C ALA A 153 3.07 -20.06 12.69
N LYS A 154 2.59 -21.21 13.17
CA LYS A 154 2.85 -22.51 12.54
C LYS A 154 2.15 -22.59 11.18
N GLN A 155 0.86 -22.25 11.13
CA GLN A 155 0.08 -22.26 9.89
C GLN A 155 0.64 -21.26 8.87
N TYR A 156 0.94 -20.04 9.29
CA TYR A 156 1.53 -19.00 8.43
C TYR A 156 2.85 -19.46 7.79
N ASN A 157 3.77 -20.01 8.59
CA ASN A 157 5.02 -20.56 8.06
C ASN A 157 4.79 -21.77 7.14
N GLN A 158 3.82 -22.62 7.47
CA GLN A 158 3.45 -23.77 6.64
C GLN A 158 2.89 -23.33 5.29
N HIS A 159 2.03 -22.32 5.22
CA HIS A 159 1.50 -21.77 3.97
C HIS A 159 2.63 -21.24 3.07
N ILE A 160 3.58 -20.49 3.62
CA ILE A 160 4.74 -19.98 2.86
C ILE A 160 5.61 -21.15 2.36
N HIS A 161 5.89 -22.13 3.22
CA HIS A 161 6.69 -23.29 2.84
C HIS A 161 6.01 -24.15 1.76
N GLN A 162 4.71 -24.39 1.88
CA GLN A 162 3.92 -25.13 0.90
C GLN A 162 3.89 -24.38 -0.44
N SER A 163 3.70 -23.06 -0.42
CA SER A 163 3.69 -22.21 -1.62
C SER A 163 5.04 -22.26 -2.35
N THR A 164 6.14 -22.06 -1.63
CA THR A 164 7.49 -22.07 -2.23
C THR A 164 7.88 -23.46 -2.75
N THR A 165 7.49 -24.53 -2.05
CA THR A 165 7.67 -25.91 -2.52
C THR A 165 6.85 -26.19 -3.77
N PHE A 166 5.60 -25.73 -3.81
CA PHE A 166 4.73 -25.85 -4.97
C PHE A 166 5.33 -25.13 -6.18
N ILE A 167 5.74 -23.87 -6.02
CA ILE A 167 6.33 -23.05 -7.10
C ILE A 167 7.58 -23.72 -7.65
N LYS A 168 8.52 -24.15 -6.79
CA LYS A 168 9.74 -24.86 -7.22
C LYS A 168 9.42 -26.13 -8.00
N ARG A 169 8.46 -26.93 -7.51
CA ARG A 169 8.05 -28.15 -8.20
C ARG A 169 7.42 -27.84 -9.56
N TRP A 170 6.52 -26.86 -9.62
CA TRP A 170 5.88 -26.41 -10.86
C TRP A 170 6.91 -25.92 -11.87
N MET A 171 7.92 -25.16 -11.44
CA MET A 171 9.00 -24.72 -12.30
C MET A 171 9.73 -25.89 -12.96
N ILE A 172 10.13 -26.91 -12.19
CA ILE A 172 10.88 -28.06 -12.71
C ILE A 172 10.00 -28.86 -13.70
N GLU A 173 8.73 -29.12 -13.36
CA GLU A 173 7.78 -29.80 -14.26
C GLU A 173 7.57 -29.05 -15.58
N ASN A 174 7.72 -27.73 -15.58
CA ASN A 174 7.61 -26.87 -16.76
C ASN A 174 8.97 -26.47 -17.36
N LYS A 175 10.04 -27.19 -17.02
CA LYS A 175 11.40 -26.99 -17.58
C LYS A 175 11.96 -25.58 -17.35
N LEU A 176 11.57 -24.93 -16.26
CA LEU A 176 12.08 -23.63 -15.81
C LEU A 176 13.23 -23.83 -14.81
N ASN A 177 14.29 -23.04 -14.94
CA ASN A 177 15.43 -23.09 -14.01
C ASN A 177 15.11 -22.30 -12.71
N PRO A 178 15.04 -22.94 -11.53
CA PRO A 178 14.76 -22.27 -10.25
C PRO A 178 15.84 -21.28 -9.81
N ASN A 179 17.03 -21.31 -10.42
CA ASN A 179 18.12 -20.36 -10.15
C ASN A 179 18.12 -19.17 -11.12
N ASN A 180 17.19 -19.11 -12.08
CA ASN A 180 17.04 -17.97 -12.98
C ASN A 180 15.96 -17.02 -12.46
N ASN A 181 16.35 -15.80 -12.07
CA ASN A 181 15.41 -14.82 -11.49
C ASN A 181 14.18 -14.55 -12.38
N LYS A 182 14.36 -14.38 -13.69
CA LYS A 182 13.24 -14.15 -14.62
C LYS A 182 12.27 -15.34 -14.62
N ALA A 183 12.79 -16.56 -14.56
CA ALA A 183 11.97 -17.77 -14.48
C ALA A 183 11.23 -17.88 -13.14
N VAL A 184 11.89 -17.49 -12.02
CA VAL A 184 11.25 -17.45 -10.69
C VAL A 184 10.12 -16.42 -10.66
N HIS A 185 10.34 -15.21 -11.18
CA HIS A 185 9.30 -14.18 -11.24
C HIS A 185 8.15 -14.57 -12.15
N TYR A 186 8.42 -15.21 -13.30
CA TYR A 186 7.38 -15.79 -14.14
C TYR A 186 6.53 -16.81 -13.37
N ALA A 187 7.16 -17.76 -12.68
CA ALA A 187 6.44 -18.75 -11.89
C ALA A 187 5.66 -18.15 -10.72
N LEU A 188 6.20 -17.12 -10.05
CA LEU A 188 5.49 -16.37 -9.01
C LEU A 188 4.28 -15.64 -9.55
N GLN A 189 4.41 -14.94 -10.69
CA GLN A 189 3.30 -14.23 -11.33
C GLN A 189 2.17 -15.20 -11.69
N ARG A 190 2.53 -16.36 -12.26
CA ARG A 190 1.57 -17.45 -12.54
C ARG A 190 0.94 -18.01 -11.26
N PHE A 191 1.73 -18.21 -10.20
CA PHE A 191 1.22 -18.71 -8.92
C PHE A 191 0.21 -17.75 -8.29
N MET A 192 0.44 -16.44 -8.39
CA MET A 192 -0.49 -15.46 -7.85
C MET A 192 -1.84 -15.42 -8.59
N PHE A 193 -1.87 -15.66 -9.91
CA PHE A 193 -3.03 -15.36 -10.74
C PHE A 193 -3.69 -16.56 -11.41
N ASP A 194 -3.01 -17.70 -11.51
CA ASP A 194 -3.52 -18.87 -12.19
C ASP A 194 -3.79 -20.05 -11.28
N THR A 195 -4.74 -20.87 -11.70
CA THR A 195 -4.85 -22.23 -11.20
C THR A 195 -3.73 -23.08 -11.78
N LEU A 196 -2.81 -23.54 -10.93
CA LEU A 196 -1.64 -24.34 -11.33
C LEU A 196 -1.74 -25.77 -10.81
N SER A 197 -1.09 -26.73 -11.45
CA SER A 197 -1.04 -28.12 -10.98
C SER A 197 0.37 -28.69 -11.05
N ILE A 198 0.72 -29.53 -10.07
CA ILE A 198 1.97 -30.28 -9.99
C ILE A 198 1.70 -31.78 -9.77
N GLY A 199 2.71 -32.61 -9.99
CA GLY A 199 2.65 -34.07 -9.83
C GLY A 199 2.29 -34.80 -11.12
N LYS A 200 2.44 -34.16 -12.29
CA LYS A 200 2.18 -34.79 -13.60
C LYS A 200 3.32 -35.71 -14.05
N THR A 201 4.52 -35.53 -13.50
CA THR A 201 5.72 -36.31 -13.81
C THR A 201 6.46 -36.65 -12.52
N GLN A 202 7.05 -37.85 -12.42
CA GLN A 202 8.02 -38.15 -11.35
C GLN A 202 9.31 -37.40 -11.65
N LEU A 203 9.88 -36.70 -10.66
CA LEU A 203 11.08 -35.89 -10.80
C LEU A 203 11.93 -36.00 -9.53
N GLU A 204 13.22 -35.70 -9.68
CA GLU A 204 14.30 -35.86 -8.68
C GLU A 204 14.17 -34.98 -7.42
N PHE A 205 13.32 -33.94 -7.43
CA PHE A 205 12.98 -33.18 -6.22
C PHE A 205 11.94 -33.95 -5.40
N ALA A 206 11.99 -33.84 -4.06
CA ALA A 206 11.13 -34.53 -3.08
C ALA A 206 9.76 -34.97 -3.63
N ASN A 207 9.31 -36.19 -3.28
CA ASN A 207 8.00 -36.75 -3.63
C ASN A 207 6.85 -35.87 -3.09
N VAL A 208 6.59 -34.74 -3.74
CA VAL A 208 5.48 -33.85 -3.46
C VAL A 208 4.26 -34.46 -4.12
N ALA A 209 3.28 -34.86 -3.31
CA ALA A 209 2.04 -35.42 -3.81
C ALA A 209 1.36 -34.50 -4.85
N PRO A 210 0.74 -35.07 -5.90
CA PRO A 210 0.00 -34.30 -6.89
C PRO A 210 -1.01 -33.37 -6.24
N LYS A 211 -1.01 -32.10 -6.66
CA LYS A 211 -1.91 -31.09 -6.11
C LYS A 211 -2.13 -29.95 -7.09
N GLN A 212 -3.24 -29.25 -6.92
CA GLN A 212 -3.60 -28.02 -7.60
C GLN A 212 -3.52 -26.85 -6.63
N HIS A 213 -3.05 -25.70 -7.10
CA HIS A 213 -3.09 -24.42 -6.40
C HIS A 213 -4.15 -23.52 -7.04
N LEU A 214 -4.94 -22.82 -6.23
CA LEU A 214 -5.91 -21.81 -6.66
C LEU A 214 -5.34 -20.39 -6.52
N PRO A 215 -5.65 -19.47 -7.45
CA PRO A 215 -5.07 -18.14 -7.49
C PRO A 215 -5.54 -17.23 -6.37
N PHE A 216 -4.83 -16.12 -6.19
CA PHE A 216 -5.21 -15.02 -5.34
C PHE A 216 -6.09 -14.02 -6.09
N TYR A 217 -6.90 -13.28 -5.33
CA TYR A 217 -7.85 -12.29 -5.83
C TYR A 217 -7.69 -10.99 -5.06
N TYR A 218 -8.14 -9.90 -5.69
CA TYR A 218 -8.23 -8.60 -5.03
C TYR A 218 -9.55 -8.48 -4.26
N ASP A 219 -9.46 -7.98 -3.04
CA ASP A 219 -10.60 -7.73 -2.16
C ASP A 219 -11.19 -6.36 -2.45
N TYR A 220 -12.21 -6.29 -3.31
CA TYR A 220 -12.90 -5.04 -3.60
C TYR A 220 -14.03 -4.71 -2.61
N ASP A 221 -14.45 -5.62 -1.72
CA ASP A 221 -15.55 -5.31 -0.79
C ASP A 221 -15.07 -4.58 0.45
N ASP A 222 -13.83 -4.85 0.90
CA ASP A 222 -13.23 -4.18 2.06
C ASP A 222 -11.79 -3.73 1.77
N TYR A 223 -11.53 -3.18 0.57
CA TYR A 223 -10.19 -2.73 0.16
C TYR A 223 -9.56 -1.63 1.03
N LYS A 224 -10.38 -0.92 1.82
CA LYS A 224 -9.93 0.07 2.80
C LYS A 224 -9.76 -0.48 4.23
N ALA A 225 -10.15 -1.75 4.46
CA ALA A 225 -10.18 -2.37 5.79
C ALA A 225 -11.04 -1.58 6.81
N GLU A 226 -12.16 -1.01 6.35
CA GLU A 226 -13.12 -0.27 7.19
C GLU A 226 -14.04 -1.23 7.94
N ASN A 227 -14.35 -2.39 7.35
CA ASN A 227 -15.23 -3.39 7.95
C ASN A 227 -14.47 -4.37 8.85
N ASP A 228 -13.31 -4.84 8.41
CA ASP A 228 -12.43 -5.71 9.20
C ASP A 228 -10.96 -5.34 8.95
N VAL A 229 -10.27 -4.96 10.02
CA VAL A 229 -8.83 -4.64 10.00
C VAL A 229 -7.97 -5.77 9.42
N ARG A 230 -8.43 -7.02 9.53
CA ARG A 230 -7.75 -8.19 8.96
C ARG A 230 -7.77 -8.20 7.44
N SER A 231 -8.55 -7.36 6.77
CA SER A 231 -8.46 -7.16 5.32
C SER A 231 -7.07 -6.66 4.92
N TYR A 232 -6.38 -5.93 5.82
CA TYR A 232 -5.00 -5.47 5.68
C TYR A 232 -3.94 -6.49 6.18
N HIS A 233 -4.35 -7.71 6.53
CA HIS A 233 -3.46 -8.75 7.07
C HIS A 233 -3.02 -9.75 6.00
N ILE A 234 -1.71 -9.99 5.89
CA ILE A 234 -1.08 -11.06 5.13
C ILE A 234 -1.48 -12.46 5.63
N THR A 235 -1.80 -12.65 6.91
CA THR A 235 -2.32 -13.95 7.38
C THR A 235 -3.70 -14.26 6.81
N LYS A 236 -4.58 -13.25 6.69
CA LYS A 236 -5.87 -13.38 6.01
C LYS A 236 -5.66 -13.65 4.53
N THR A 237 -4.79 -12.90 3.86
CA THR A 237 -4.51 -13.12 2.43
C THR A 237 -4.03 -14.54 2.13
N LEU A 238 -3.16 -15.13 2.95
CA LEU A 238 -2.73 -16.53 2.77
C LEU A 238 -3.79 -17.57 3.13
N ALA A 239 -4.71 -17.24 4.05
CA ALA A 239 -5.78 -18.14 4.46
C ALA A 239 -6.92 -18.18 3.43
N THR A 240 -7.31 -17.02 2.90
CA THR A 240 -8.48 -16.88 2.02
C THR A 240 -8.09 -16.82 0.55
N GLY A 241 -6.85 -16.44 0.22
CA GLY A 241 -6.48 -16.07 -1.14
C GLY A 241 -7.04 -14.71 -1.56
N ASN A 242 -7.62 -13.91 -0.66
CA ASN A 242 -8.11 -12.56 -0.94
C ASN A 242 -7.23 -11.50 -0.29
N GLY A 243 -6.68 -10.58 -1.07
CA GLY A 243 -5.78 -9.55 -0.56
C GLY A 243 -6.03 -8.18 -1.16
N GLN A 244 -5.28 -7.21 -0.69
CA GLN A 244 -5.40 -5.80 -1.10
C GLN A 244 -4.11 -5.34 -1.78
N CYS A 245 -4.09 -4.08 -2.21
CA CYS A 245 -2.93 -3.42 -2.80
C CYS A 245 -1.73 -3.32 -1.85
N HIS A 246 -1.94 -3.53 -0.56
CA HIS A 246 -0.87 -3.65 0.41
C HIS A 246 -0.43 -5.11 0.56
N THR A 247 -1.36 -6.03 0.87
CA THR A 247 -1.01 -7.39 1.26
C THR A 247 -0.54 -8.27 0.09
N LEU A 248 -1.10 -8.11 -1.12
CA LEU A 248 -0.71 -8.92 -2.28
C LEU A 248 0.77 -8.68 -2.68
N PRO A 249 1.26 -7.44 -2.84
CA PRO A 249 2.68 -7.17 -3.03
C PRO A 249 3.58 -7.71 -1.92
N ILE A 250 3.15 -7.65 -0.66
CA ILE A 250 3.94 -8.18 0.46
C ILE A 250 4.00 -9.71 0.42
N ILE A 251 2.89 -10.40 0.12
CA ILE A 251 2.90 -11.86 -0.10
C ILE A 251 3.85 -12.22 -1.24
N TYR A 252 3.77 -11.51 -2.38
CA TYR A 252 4.69 -11.71 -3.49
C TYR A 252 6.15 -11.56 -3.05
N LEU A 253 6.45 -10.49 -2.29
CA LEU A 253 7.78 -10.20 -1.79
C LEU A 253 8.30 -11.27 -0.82
N ILE A 254 7.46 -11.76 0.10
CA ILE A 254 7.78 -12.84 1.03
C ILE A 254 8.10 -14.14 0.29
N LEU A 255 7.29 -14.47 -0.72
CA LEU A 255 7.51 -15.67 -1.53
C LEU A 255 8.79 -15.54 -2.38
N ALA A 256 9.04 -14.38 -2.97
CA ALA A 256 10.27 -14.10 -3.72
C ALA A 256 11.51 -14.21 -2.82
N GLU A 257 11.49 -13.64 -1.61
CA GLU A 257 12.55 -13.77 -0.62
C GLU A 257 12.81 -15.24 -0.27
N ALA A 258 11.77 -16.03 -0.04
CA ALA A 258 11.89 -17.46 0.29
C ALA A 258 12.35 -18.33 -0.90
N LEU A 259 12.22 -17.83 -2.13
CA LEU A 259 12.75 -18.43 -3.36
C LEU A 259 14.15 -17.90 -3.72
N ASN A 260 14.74 -17.02 -2.89
CA ASN A 260 16.01 -16.34 -3.16
C ASN A 260 16.02 -15.49 -4.45
N ALA A 261 14.86 -14.95 -4.85
CA ALA A 261 14.74 -14.04 -5.98
C ALA A 261 14.72 -12.58 -5.50
N PRO A 262 15.59 -11.69 -6.03
CA PRO A 262 15.56 -10.28 -5.71
C PRO A 262 14.22 -9.65 -6.10
N CYS A 263 13.56 -9.01 -5.14
CA CYS A 263 12.28 -8.37 -5.33
C CYS A 263 12.19 -7.17 -4.38
N TYR A 264 11.54 -6.09 -4.83
CA TYR A 264 11.50 -4.82 -4.12
C TYR A 264 10.07 -4.33 -4.02
N LEU A 265 9.59 -4.08 -2.80
CA LEU A 265 8.37 -3.31 -2.60
C LEU A 265 8.57 -1.89 -3.14
N THR A 266 7.56 -1.33 -3.80
CA THR A 266 7.58 0.06 -4.27
C THR A 266 6.24 0.72 -3.99
N TYR A 267 6.26 2.00 -3.64
CA TYR A 267 5.06 2.78 -3.38
C TYR A 267 4.70 3.73 -4.52
N ALA A 268 3.39 3.88 -4.70
CA ALA A 268 2.72 5.00 -5.36
C ALA A 268 1.71 5.59 -4.33
N PRO A 269 1.06 6.75 -4.60
CA PRO A 269 0.09 7.32 -3.68
C PRO A 269 -1.02 6.31 -3.30
N LEU A 270 -1.18 6.02 -2.00
CA LEU A 270 -2.15 5.03 -1.48
C LEU A 270 -2.01 3.60 -2.03
N HIS A 271 -0.87 3.26 -2.65
CA HIS A 271 -0.74 2.01 -3.38
C HIS A 271 0.66 1.42 -3.27
N SER A 272 0.76 0.08 -3.32
CA SER A 272 2.04 -0.60 -3.40
C SER A 272 2.05 -1.65 -4.50
N PHE A 273 3.23 -1.88 -5.07
CA PHE A 273 3.46 -2.86 -6.13
C PHE A 273 4.88 -3.39 -6.00
N ILE A 274 5.29 -4.31 -6.88
CA ILE A 274 6.64 -4.88 -6.84
C ILE A 274 7.48 -4.47 -8.05
N LYS A 275 8.77 -4.33 -7.81
CA LYS A 275 9.80 -4.28 -8.85
C LYS A 275 10.73 -5.48 -8.72
N TYR A 276 11.14 -6.03 -9.84
CA TYR A 276 12.09 -7.15 -9.89
C TYR A 276 13.12 -6.95 -10.99
N PRO A 277 14.39 -7.34 -10.78
CA PRO A 277 15.42 -7.24 -11.80
C PRO A 277 15.33 -8.41 -12.78
N ASP A 278 15.57 -8.13 -14.06
CA ASP A 278 15.90 -9.18 -15.03
C ASP A 278 17.38 -9.62 -14.92
N ALA A 279 17.79 -10.51 -15.81
CA ALA A 279 19.16 -11.03 -15.86
C ALA A 279 20.24 -9.96 -16.13
N LYS A 280 19.85 -8.79 -16.66
CA LYS A 280 20.74 -7.64 -16.90
C LYS A 280 20.69 -6.61 -15.77
N GLY A 281 19.88 -6.84 -14.73
CA GLY A 281 19.67 -5.92 -13.62
C GLY A 281 18.69 -4.78 -13.92
N LEU A 282 18.03 -4.79 -15.09
CA LEU A 282 16.96 -3.82 -15.38
C LEU A 282 15.74 -4.17 -14.53
N LEU A 283 15.20 -3.16 -13.84
CA LEU A 283 14.01 -3.33 -13.01
C LEU A 283 12.75 -3.28 -13.85
N HIS A 284 11.88 -4.27 -13.63
CA HIS A 284 10.56 -4.39 -14.22
C HIS A 284 9.52 -4.21 -13.13
N ASN A 285 8.47 -3.45 -13.42
CA ASN A 285 7.34 -3.24 -12.54
C ASN A 285 6.29 -4.32 -12.78
N TYR A 286 5.73 -4.87 -11.71
CA TYR A 286 4.59 -5.76 -11.79
C TYR A 286 3.54 -5.38 -10.76
N GLU A 287 2.34 -5.12 -11.27
CA GLU A 287 1.15 -4.84 -10.49
C GLU A 287 0.54 -6.16 -10.04
N VAL A 288 0.68 -6.46 -8.74
CA VAL A 288 0.28 -7.76 -8.20
C VAL A 288 -1.24 -7.86 -8.06
N THR A 289 -1.94 -6.73 -7.93
CA THR A 289 -3.40 -6.69 -7.74
C THR A 289 -4.18 -7.06 -8.99
N THR A 290 -3.68 -6.64 -10.16
CA THR A 290 -4.35 -6.83 -11.47
C THR A 290 -3.57 -7.72 -12.43
N HIS A 291 -2.38 -8.19 -12.02
CA HIS A 291 -1.47 -9.00 -12.85
C HIS A 291 -0.94 -8.26 -14.09
N TRP A 292 -0.79 -6.95 -14.03
CA TRP A 292 -0.32 -6.14 -15.15
C TRP A 292 1.15 -5.73 -15.04
N GLN A 293 1.79 -5.49 -16.19
CA GLN A 293 3.09 -4.82 -16.24
C GLN A 293 2.83 -3.31 -16.42
N ILE A 294 2.91 -2.54 -15.34
CA ILE A 294 2.59 -1.11 -15.32
C ILE A 294 3.88 -0.29 -15.22
N SER A 295 4.15 0.57 -16.20
CA SER A 295 5.36 1.39 -16.20
C SER A 295 5.34 2.49 -15.12
N ASP A 296 6.52 2.96 -14.70
CA ASP A 296 6.63 4.15 -13.84
C ASP A 296 5.96 5.38 -14.47
N GLN A 297 6.00 5.51 -15.80
CA GLN A 297 5.36 6.63 -16.50
C GLN A 297 3.85 6.57 -16.36
N TRP A 298 3.26 5.37 -16.45
CA TRP A 298 1.83 5.20 -16.23
C TRP A 298 1.44 5.63 -14.81
N TYR A 299 2.15 5.19 -13.77
CA TYR A 299 1.88 5.62 -12.39
C TYR A 299 2.10 7.12 -12.15
N LYS A 300 2.84 7.82 -13.01
CA LYS A 300 3.01 9.28 -12.90
C LYS A 300 1.86 10.06 -13.50
N GLU A 301 1.41 9.64 -14.68
CA GLU A 301 0.33 10.28 -15.44
C GLU A 301 -1.03 10.01 -14.79
N HIS A 302 -1.24 8.76 -14.42
CA HIS A 302 -2.30 8.32 -13.54
C HIS A 302 -1.80 8.59 -12.10
N MET A 303 -2.54 8.54 -11.00
CA MET A 303 -2.03 8.85 -9.64
C MET A 303 -1.31 10.20 -9.35
N ASP A 304 -1.07 11.08 -10.34
CA ASP A 304 -0.50 12.44 -10.18
C ASP A 304 0.85 12.52 -9.44
N ILE A 305 1.77 11.58 -9.72
CA ILE A 305 3.10 11.57 -9.09
C ILE A 305 3.97 12.68 -9.66
N SER A 306 4.29 13.67 -8.83
CA SER A 306 5.18 14.75 -9.22
C SER A 306 6.61 14.25 -9.52
N THR A 307 7.29 14.88 -10.49
CA THR A 307 8.71 14.60 -10.75
C THR A 307 9.58 14.80 -9.50
N LYS A 308 9.18 15.74 -8.63
CA LYS A 308 9.81 16.00 -7.33
C LYS A 308 9.67 14.80 -6.38
N ALA A 309 8.49 14.17 -6.30
CA ALA A 309 8.26 12.96 -5.51
C ALA A 309 9.10 11.78 -6.00
N GLN A 310 9.19 11.58 -7.32
CA GLN A 310 10.05 10.56 -7.91
C GLN A 310 11.53 10.83 -7.59
N TYR A 311 12.01 12.06 -7.83
CA TYR A 311 13.41 12.43 -7.59
C TYR A 311 13.81 12.29 -6.12
N ASN A 312 12.92 12.67 -5.19
CA ASN A 312 13.15 12.53 -3.75
C ASN A 312 12.91 11.12 -3.22
N LYS A 313 12.60 10.15 -4.10
CA LYS A 313 12.33 8.75 -3.73
C LYS A 313 11.15 8.58 -2.77
N LEU A 314 10.18 9.51 -2.80
CA LEU A 314 8.92 9.38 -2.08
C LEU A 314 8.04 8.29 -2.71
N TYR A 315 8.04 8.22 -4.05
CA TYR A 315 7.31 7.21 -4.83
C TYR A 315 8.20 6.63 -5.95
N LEU A 316 7.82 5.45 -6.46
CA LEU A 316 8.44 4.73 -7.58
C LEU A 316 9.87 4.24 -7.37
N ALA A 317 10.46 4.50 -6.19
CA ALA A 317 11.76 3.97 -5.83
C ALA A 317 11.64 2.56 -5.23
N PRO A 318 12.43 1.57 -5.71
CA PRO A 318 12.47 0.25 -5.09
C PRO A 318 13.00 0.37 -3.67
N LEU A 319 12.26 -0.16 -2.69
CA LEU A 319 12.69 -0.18 -1.31
C LEU A 319 13.74 -1.26 -1.09
N THR A 320 14.80 -0.91 -0.36
CA THR A 320 15.70 -1.92 0.20
C THR A 320 14.97 -2.76 1.24
N LYS A 321 15.47 -3.96 1.53
CA LYS A 321 14.90 -4.82 2.59
C LYS A 321 14.84 -4.13 3.97
N LYS A 322 15.81 -3.28 4.30
CA LYS A 322 15.77 -2.44 5.52
C LYS A 322 14.62 -1.44 5.45
N GLN A 323 14.44 -0.76 4.33
CA GLN A 323 13.32 0.17 4.13
C GLN A 323 11.96 -0.55 4.15
N THR A 324 11.85 -1.76 3.62
CA THR A 324 10.63 -2.57 3.75
C THR A 324 10.29 -2.86 5.21
N ILE A 325 11.27 -3.24 6.03
CA ILE A 325 11.04 -3.47 7.48
C ILE A 325 10.75 -2.14 8.19
N ALA A 326 11.36 -1.04 7.76
CA ALA A 326 11.05 0.30 8.28
C ALA A 326 9.61 0.71 7.91
N SER A 327 9.13 0.37 6.72
CA SER A 327 7.71 0.54 6.36
C SER A 327 6.81 -0.31 7.22
N ALA A 328 7.17 -1.57 7.47
CA ALA A 328 6.43 -2.44 8.38
C ALA A 328 6.33 -1.82 9.80
N LEU A 329 7.34 -1.05 10.23
CA LEU A 329 7.28 -0.30 11.48
C LEU A 329 6.30 0.90 11.44
N ILE A 330 6.11 1.53 10.27
CA ILE A 330 5.06 2.53 10.05
C ILE A 330 3.69 1.85 10.07
N ASP A 331 3.56 0.68 9.43
CA ASP A 331 2.33 -0.13 9.44
C ASP A 331 1.96 -0.54 10.89
N LEU A 332 2.94 -0.84 11.74
CA LEU A 332 2.74 -1.09 13.18
C LEU A 332 2.15 0.14 13.89
N ALA A 333 2.69 1.33 13.59
CA ALA A 333 2.22 2.59 14.15
C ALA A 333 0.79 2.93 13.69
N CYS A 334 0.49 2.71 12.41
CA CYS A 334 -0.86 2.83 11.84
C CYS A 334 -1.83 1.85 12.51
N SER A 335 -1.44 0.58 12.69
CA SER A 335 -2.26 -0.43 13.35
C SER A 335 -2.58 -0.06 14.80
N TYR A 336 -1.58 0.44 15.55
CA TYR A 336 -1.79 0.96 16.91
C TYR A 336 -2.76 2.13 16.91
N HIS A 337 -2.55 3.10 16.00
CA HIS A 337 -3.42 4.26 15.86
C HIS A 337 -4.87 3.85 15.54
N THR A 338 -5.09 2.91 14.64
CA THR A 338 -6.43 2.41 14.32
C THR A 338 -7.12 1.79 15.54
N LYS A 339 -6.35 1.02 16.33
CA LYS A 339 -6.87 0.27 17.48
C LYS A 339 -7.09 1.14 18.73
N TYR A 340 -6.17 2.04 19.03
CA TYR A 340 -6.13 2.80 20.29
C TYR A 340 -6.20 4.33 20.12
N GLY A 341 -6.08 4.83 18.89
CA GLY A 341 -5.92 6.27 18.63
C GLY A 341 -4.49 6.75 18.97
N VAL A 342 -4.34 8.07 19.18
CA VAL A 342 -3.03 8.65 19.50
C VAL A 342 -2.59 8.35 20.94
N VAL A 343 -3.52 8.14 21.89
CA VAL A 343 -3.20 7.88 23.31
C VAL A 343 -2.20 8.93 23.84
N SER A 344 -1.01 8.59 24.35
CA SER A 344 0.04 9.57 24.71
C SER A 344 0.80 10.11 23.50
N GLY A 345 0.77 9.40 22.38
CA GLY A 345 1.52 9.68 21.15
C GLY A 345 2.93 9.08 21.13
N ASP A 346 3.43 8.57 22.25
CA ASP A 346 4.83 8.13 22.39
C ASP A 346 5.12 6.90 21.54
N PHE A 347 4.28 5.87 21.60
CA PHE A 347 4.46 4.65 20.81
C PHE A 347 4.53 4.95 19.30
N ILE A 348 3.55 5.71 18.79
CA ILE A 348 3.48 6.10 17.37
C ILE A 348 4.71 6.93 17.00
N THR A 349 5.09 7.88 17.85
CA THR A 349 6.26 8.75 17.63
C THR A 349 7.56 7.94 17.60
N GLN A 350 7.73 6.97 18.51
CA GLN A 350 8.89 6.09 18.57
C GLN A 350 9.02 5.24 17.30
N CYS A 351 7.91 4.61 16.88
CA CYS A 351 7.87 3.83 15.64
C CYS A 351 8.21 4.70 14.42
N ASN A 352 7.54 5.84 14.26
CA ASN A 352 7.75 6.73 13.11
C ASN A 352 9.17 7.30 13.05
N ASN A 353 9.71 7.79 14.17
CA ASN A 353 11.07 8.35 14.18
C ASN A 353 12.13 7.32 13.83
N LEU A 354 12.00 6.10 14.37
CA LEU A 354 12.90 5.01 14.03
C LEU A 354 12.75 4.64 12.55
N ALA A 355 11.53 4.45 12.06
CA ALA A 355 11.27 4.07 10.67
C ALA A 355 11.78 5.11 9.67
N LEU A 356 11.41 6.37 9.84
CA LEU A 356 11.72 7.48 8.93
C LEU A 356 13.23 7.69 8.77
N SER A 357 14.03 7.38 9.81
CA SER A 357 15.49 7.44 9.76
C SER A 357 16.14 6.53 8.70
N TYR A 358 15.45 5.50 8.23
CA TYR A 358 15.93 4.58 7.18
C TYR A 358 15.56 5.03 5.76
N PHE A 359 14.76 6.08 5.61
CA PHE A 359 14.39 6.65 4.31
C PHE A 359 15.24 7.88 4.00
N PRO A 360 15.79 8.01 2.78
CA PRO A 360 16.50 9.22 2.39
C PRO A 360 15.55 10.41 2.51
N LYS A 361 15.98 11.49 3.17
CA LYS A 361 15.14 12.68 3.46
C LYS A 361 13.86 12.36 4.23
N GLU A 362 13.81 11.23 4.94
CA GLU A 362 12.60 10.69 5.57
C GLU A 362 11.44 10.53 4.57
N ALA A 363 11.74 10.18 3.31
CA ALA A 363 10.76 10.13 2.22
C ALA A 363 9.80 8.94 2.32
N ASN A 364 8.88 8.98 3.28
CA ASN A 364 7.73 8.10 3.39
C ASN A 364 6.49 8.94 3.76
N ALA A 365 5.53 9.03 2.84
CA ALA A 365 4.37 9.90 2.97
C ALA A 365 3.51 9.54 4.20
N ILE A 366 3.18 8.24 4.36
CA ILE A 366 2.33 7.76 5.45
C ILE A 366 2.95 8.03 6.81
N GLY A 367 4.25 7.77 6.99
CA GLY A 367 4.96 8.06 8.25
C GLY A 367 4.97 9.55 8.60
N LEU A 368 5.15 10.43 7.61
CA LEU A 368 5.12 11.88 7.81
C LEU A 368 3.72 12.41 8.11
N LEU A 369 2.70 11.91 7.40
CA LEU A 369 1.29 12.24 7.66
C LEU A 369 0.89 11.79 9.07
N LEU A 370 1.26 10.57 9.48
CA LEU A 370 0.99 10.07 10.83
C LEU A 370 1.72 10.89 11.92
N ARG A 371 2.97 11.32 11.67
CA ARG A 371 3.70 12.24 12.57
C ARG A 371 2.98 13.59 12.72
N ASN A 372 2.43 14.13 11.63
CA ASN A 372 1.63 15.36 11.67
C ASN A 372 0.30 15.13 12.41
N GLN A 373 -0.38 14.01 12.16
CA GLN A 373 -1.63 13.65 12.83
C GLN A 373 -1.44 13.57 14.36
N VAL A 374 -0.39 12.90 14.85
CA VAL A 374 -0.08 12.86 16.29
C VAL A 374 0.11 14.27 16.85
N THR A 375 0.87 15.12 16.17
CA THR A 375 1.12 16.50 16.63
C THR A 375 -0.18 17.31 16.66
N HIS A 376 -1.05 17.13 15.67
CA HIS A 376 -2.34 17.80 15.59
C HIS A 376 -3.30 17.34 16.70
N THR A 377 -3.42 16.03 16.95
CA THR A 377 -4.27 15.50 18.03
C THR A 377 -3.79 15.97 19.40
N LEU A 378 -2.47 15.97 19.65
CA LEU A 378 -1.91 16.47 20.91
C LEU A 378 -2.12 17.99 21.10
N LEU A 379 -1.99 18.77 20.02
CA LEU A 379 -2.30 20.20 20.04
C LEU A 379 -3.77 20.44 20.40
N ASN A 380 -4.70 19.73 19.74
CA ASN A 380 -6.12 19.86 20.03
C ASN A 380 -6.43 19.52 21.48
N ARG A 381 -5.91 18.39 21.98
CA ARG A 381 -6.09 17.99 23.39
C ARG A 381 -5.55 19.04 24.35
N TYR A 382 -4.39 19.62 24.07
CA TYR A 382 -3.81 20.69 24.88
C TYR A 382 -4.69 21.95 24.86
N VAL A 383 -5.11 22.42 23.69
CA VAL A 383 -6.01 23.58 23.55
C VAL A 383 -7.31 23.38 24.33
N HIS A 384 -7.90 22.20 24.24
CA HIS A 384 -9.10 21.84 24.97
C HIS A 384 -8.89 21.78 26.48
N SER A 385 -7.80 21.17 26.96
CA SER A 385 -7.51 21.07 28.40
C SER A 385 -7.24 22.42 29.06
N GLN A 386 -6.71 23.39 28.32
CA GLN A 386 -6.48 24.75 28.79
C GLN A 386 -7.74 25.65 28.71
N GLY A 387 -8.82 25.18 28.09
CA GLY A 387 -10.05 25.97 27.93
C GLY A 387 -9.89 27.21 27.04
N PHE A 388 -8.91 27.22 26.13
CA PHE A 388 -8.69 28.35 25.23
C PHE A 388 -9.88 28.55 24.30
N SER A 389 -10.36 29.78 24.20
CA SER A 389 -11.56 30.11 23.42
C SER A 389 -11.39 31.26 22.44
N THR A 390 -10.22 31.90 22.42
CA THR A 390 -9.92 33.07 21.57
C THR A 390 -8.62 32.86 20.79
N GLN A 391 -8.49 33.54 19.64
CA GLN A 391 -7.28 33.51 18.82
C GLN A 391 -6.05 34.05 19.55
N GLN A 392 -6.21 35.14 20.32
CA GLN A 392 -5.13 35.74 21.08
C GLN A 392 -4.52 34.76 22.11
N GLN A 393 -5.34 33.95 22.79
CA GLN A 393 -4.85 32.93 23.74
C GLN A 393 -3.98 31.87 23.05
N LEU A 394 -4.32 31.50 21.82
CA LEU A 394 -3.56 30.54 21.02
C LEU A 394 -2.24 31.16 20.52
N GLU A 395 -2.30 32.42 20.07
CA GLU A 395 -1.14 33.16 19.55
C GLU A 395 -0.09 33.43 20.62
N GLN A 396 -0.53 33.73 21.85
CA GLN A 396 0.37 34.09 22.96
C GLN A 396 0.89 32.87 23.73
N ASN A 397 0.35 31.67 23.51
CA ASN A 397 0.78 30.47 24.24
C ASN A 397 2.00 29.81 23.57
N PRO A 398 3.16 29.70 24.25
CA PRO A 398 4.39 29.18 23.65
C PRO A 398 4.29 27.69 23.24
N THR A 399 3.54 26.88 23.99
CA THR A 399 3.33 25.45 23.68
C THR A 399 2.51 25.28 22.39
N VAL A 400 1.45 26.08 22.23
CA VAL A 400 0.66 26.14 20.99
C VAL A 400 1.55 26.57 19.82
N GLN A 401 2.34 27.63 19.97
CA GLN A 401 3.24 28.11 18.93
C GLN A 401 4.28 27.05 18.52
N ALA A 402 4.85 26.33 19.49
CA ALA A 402 5.80 25.24 19.21
C ALA A 402 5.16 24.10 18.41
N MET A 403 3.96 23.65 18.79
CA MET A 403 3.23 22.59 18.09
C MET A 403 2.77 23.02 16.69
N VAL A 404 2.29 24.25 16.52
CA VAL A 404 1.95 24.81 15.20
C VAL A 404 3.19 24.91 14.31
N THR A 405 4.33 25.36 14.86
CA THR A 405 5.60 25.40 14.12
C THR A 405 6.01 24.01 13.65
N LYS A 406 5.87 22.99 14.52
CA LYS A 406 6.14 21.59 14.16
C LYS A 406 5.23 21.09 13.04
N LEU A 407 3.94 21.40 13.07
CA LEU A 407 2.99 21.07 11.98
C LEU A 407 3.35 21.76 10.66
N LYS A 408 3.67 23.06 10.71
CA LYS A 408 4.11 23.81 9.52
C LYS A 408 5.37 23.22 8.91
N ALA A 409 6.35 22.85 9.74
CA ALA A 409 7.57 22.20 9.29
C ALA A 409 7.30 20.83 8.64
N GLY A 410 6.44 20.00 9.25
CA GLY A 410 6.05 18.70 8.67
C GLY A 410 5.31 18.82 7.34
N ASN A 411 4.38 19.78 7.22
CA ASN A 411 3.68 20.07 5.96
C ASN A 411 4.65 20.59 4.88
N ALA A 412 5.58 21.47 5.25
CA ALA A 412 6.62 21.95 4.34
C ALA A 412 7.54 20.80 3.89
N GLN A 413 7.85 19.84 4.77
CA GLN A 413 8.61 18.64 4.42
C GLN A 413 7.88 17.79 3.36
N LEU A 414 6.58 17.52 3.54
CA LEU A 414 5.76 16.81 2.54
C LEU A 414 5.77 17.53 1.18
N GLN A 415 5.54 18.84 1.16
CA GLN A 415 5.62 19.66 -0.07
C GLN A 415 7.03 19.66 -0.68
N ASN A 416 8.08 19.66 0.15
CA ASN A 416 9.47 19.59 -0.27
C ASN A 416 9.85 18.23 -0.84
N LEU A 417 9.20 17.17 -0.40
CA LEU A 417 9.31 15.85 -1.00
C LEU A 417 8.55 15.76 -2.32
N GLY A 418 7.57 16.63 -2.56
CA GLY A 418 6.72 16.60 -3.74
C GLY A 418 5.44 15.78 -3.55
N TYR A 419 5.08 15.50 -2.29
CA TYR A 419 3.79 14.91 -1.93
C TYR A 419 2.66 15.79 -2.45
N ARG A 420 1.63 15.14 -2.97
CA ARG A 420 0.35 15.73 -3.33
C ARG A 420 -0.74 14.88 -2.71
N GLU A 421 -1.77 15.55 -2.22
CA GLU A 421 -2.94 14.86 -1.68
C GLU A 421 -3.62 14.09 -2.83
N PRO A 422 -3.76 12.76 -2.73
CA PRO A 422 -4.42 11.98 -3.76
C PRO A 422 -5.92 12.33 -3.81
N PRO A 423 -6.50 12.50 -5.00
CA PRO A 423 -7.95 12.72 -5.12
C PRO A 423 -8.70 11.42 -4.78
N ILE A 424 -9.24 11.33 -3.55
CA ILE A 424 -9.93 10.12 -3.04
C ILE A 424 -11.03 9.63 -3.98
N GLN A 425 -11.85 10.54 -4.51
CA GLN A 425 -12.92 10.18 -5.45
C GLN A 425 -12.40 9.49 -6.72
N ALA A 426 -11.25 9.94 -7.24
CA ALA A 426 -10.65 9.32 -8.42
C ALA A 426 -10.05 7.94 -8.07
N TYR A 427 -9.52 7.77 -6.86
CA TYR A 427 -9.08 6.46 -6.37
C TYR A 427 -10.27 5.49 -6.23
N GLU A 428 -11.37 5.94 -5.65
CA GLU A 428 -12.60 5.13 -5.53
C GLU A 428 -13.17 4.76 -6.90
N GLN A 429 -13.19 5.69 -7.85
CA GLN A 429 -13.60 5.42 -9.23
C GLN A 429 -12.68 4.38 -9.89
N MET A 430 -11.36 4.53 -9.76
CA MET A 430 -10.38 3.55 -10.26
C MET A 430 -10.61 2.15 -9.66
N MET A 431 -10.98 2.06 -8.37
CA MET A 431 -11.32 0.78 -7.75
C MET A 431 -12.59 0.17 -8.33
N GLN A 432 -13.63 0.96 -8.62
CA GLN A 432 -14.86 0.47 -9.24
C GLN A 432 -14.63 -0.01 -10.69
N GLU A 433 -13.87 0.75 -11.47
CA GLU A 433 -13.49 0.36 -12.84
C GLU A 433 -12.64 -0.92 -12.83
N SER A 434 -11.69 -1.02 -11.89
CA SER A 434 -10.88 -2.22 -11.71
C SER A 434 -11.74 -3.42 -11.30
N LYS A 435 -12.73 -3.27 -10.41
CA LYS A 435 -13.66 -4.34 -10.02
C LYS A 435 -14.44 -4.87 -11.23
N ALA A 436 -14.85 -4.00 -12.15
CA ALA A 436 -15.60 -4.40 -13.35
C ALA A 436 -14.75 -5.22 -14.34
N LEU A 437 -13.43 -5.07 -14.32
CA LEU A 437 -12.51 -5.70 -15.27
C LEU A 437 -11.83 -6.96 -14.74
N HIS A 438 -11.81 -7.17 -13.42
CA HIS A 438 -11.04 -8.23 -12.79
C HIS A 438 -11.93 -9.24 -12.07
N PRO A 439 -11.57 -10.54 -12.10
CA PRO A 439 -12.33 -11.55 -11.40
C PRO A 439 -12.24 -11.36 -9.89
N GLU A 440 -13.33 -11.64 -9.20
CA GLU A 440 -13.43 -11.70 -7.73
C GLU A 440 -13.44 -13.15 -7.24
N ILE A 441 -13.36 -13.35 -5.92
CA ILE A 441 -13.54 -14.69 -5.34
C ILE A 441 -14.95 -15.20 -5.69
N PRO A 442 -15.08 -16.45 -6.21
CA PRO A 442 -16.38 -17.00 -6.61
C PRO A 442 -17.42 -17.18 -5.49
N THR A 443 -17.07 -16.93 -4.23
CA THR A 443 -17.91 -17.14 -3.03
C THR A 443 -17.82 -15.93 -2.10
N GLY A 444 -18.97 -15.26 -1.88
CA GLY A 444 -19.06 -13.89 -1.35
C GLY A 444 -18.83 -13.68 0.15
N ASN A 445 -17.74 -14.18 0.72
CA ASN A 445 -17.27 -13.71 2.03
C ASN A 445 -15.74 -13.66 2.09
N ASN A 446 -15.20 -12.45 2.16
CA ASN A 446 -13.76 -12.16 2.09
C ASN A 446 -12.95 -12.67 3.28
N LEU A 447 -13.62 -13.10 4.35
CA LEU A 447 -13.00 -13.66 5.54
C LEU A 447 -13.05 -15.19 5.60
N GLN A 448 -13.70 -15.87 4.64
CA GLN A 448 -13.78 -17.33 4.65
C GLN A 448 -12.44 -17.95 4.18
N PRO A 449 -11.78 -18.77 5.01
CA PRO A 449 -10.60 -19.50 4.58
C PRO A 449 -10.92 -20.39 3.37
N ARG A 450 -10.03 -20.40 2.37
CA ARG A 450 -10.15 -21.26 1.21
C ARG A 450 -9.07 -22.33 1.24
N GLN A 451 -9.42 -23.50 0.73
CA GLN A 451 -8.43 -24.54 0.48
C GLN A 451 -7.61 -24.18 -0.78
N LEU A 452 -6.58 -23.35 -0.62
CA LEU A 452 -5.71 -22.91 -1.73
C LEU A 452 -4.89 -24.05 -2.36
N PHE A 453 -4.78 -25.19 -1.69
CA PHE A 453 -4.09 -26.39 -2.18
C PHE A 453 -5.03 -27.60 -2.14
N ILE A 454 -5.40 -28.09 -3.31
CA ILE A 454 -6.32 -29.21 -3.51
C ILE A 454 -5.51 -30.43 -3.91
N ALA A 455 -5.64 -31.54 -3.19
CA ALA A 455 -4.97 -32.79 -3.56
C ALA A 455 -5.54 -33.33 -4.88
N LEU A 456 -4.67 -33.78 -5.78
CA LEU A 456 -5.08 -34.46 -7.01
C LEU A 456 -4.87 -35.97 -6.83
N THR A 457 -5.82 -36.77 -7.33
CA THR A 457 -5.66 -38.23 -7.39
C THR A 457 -4.45 -38.55 -8.29
N PRO A 458 -3.52 -39.42 -7.85
CA PRO A 458 -2.43 -39.85 -8.72
C PRO A 458 -2.99 -40.45 -10.00
N ILE A 459 -2.49 -40.01 -11.15
CA ILE A 459 -2.80 -40.67 -12.43
C ILE A 459 -2.15 -42.05 -12.34
N PRO A 460 -2.91 -43.17 -12.40
CA PRO A 460 -2.31 -44.50 -12.39
C PRO A 460 -1.32 -44.61 -13.56
N ASN A 461 -0.10 -45.09 -13.27
CA ASN A 461 0.91 -45.33 -14.30
C ASN A 461 0.29 -46.20 -15.40
N LYS A 462 0.21 -45.68 -16.63
CA LYS A 462 -0.13 -46.45 -17.82
C LYS A 462 1.11 -47.09 -18.40
#